data_AF-A0A1V3Q5R6-F1
#
_entry.id   AF-A0A1V3Q5R6-F1
#
_cell.length_a   1.000
_cell.length_b   1.000
_cell.length_c   1.000
_cell.angle_alpha   90.00
_cell.angle_beta   90.00
_cell.angle_gamma   90.00
#
_symmetry.space_group_name_H-M   'P 1'
#
loop_
_entity.id
_entity.type
_entity.pdbx_description
1 polymer ?
#
loop_
_entity_poly.entity_id
_entity_poly.type
_entity_poly.pdbx_seq_one_letter_code
_entity_poly.pdbx_strand_id
1 'polypeptide(L)'
;MKRFHIALAVANLEASIADYSARLGQPPQALVYGVYAMWRTDNLNFSIRQQPEKAGQICQLGFEDDIAQGFTSSTDVNGIAWERFSTLEQDLQIIATFGVPVHPAVERDLIRN
;
A
#
# COMPACT_ATOMS: atom_id res chain seq x y z
N MET A 1 -10.82 -11.46 -6.41
CA MET A 1 -11.52 -10.78 -5.29
C MET A 1 -11.13 -9.31 -5.29
N LYS A 2 -11.83 -8.47 -4.49
CA LYS A 2 -11.48 -7.05 -4.33
C LYS A 2 -10.89 -6.81 -2.94
N ARG A 3 -9.74 -6.15 -2.87
CA ARG A 3 -9.13 -5.63 -1.63
C ARG A 3 -9.34 -4.13 -1.58
N PHE A 4 -9.77 -3.62 -0.44
CA PHE A 4 -9.90 -2.18 -0.23
C PHE A 4 -8.51 -1.53 -0.31
N HIS A 5 -8.34 -0.52 -1.16
CA HIS A 5 -7.09 0.20 -1.30
C HIS A 5 -7.15 1.56 -0.63
N ILE A 6 -6.12 1.85 0.17
CA ILE A 6 -5.89 3.17 0.75
C ILE A 6 -4.39 3.48 0.79
N ALA A 7 -4.03 4.66 0.29
CA ALA A 7 -2.67 5.19 0.37
C ALA A 7 -2.65 6.47 1.21
N LEU A 8 -1.70 6.60 2.14
CA LEU A 8 -1.54 7.78 2.99
C LEU A 8 -0.19 8.48 2.78
N ALA A 9 -0.19 9.79 2.98
CA ALA A 9 1.04 10.56 3.17
C ALA A 9 1.45 10.55 4.65
N VAL A 10 2.74 10.29 4.91
CA VAL A 10 3.30 10.25 6.27
C VAL A 10 4.52 11.17 6.42
N ALA A 11 4.75 11.68 7.63
CA ALA A 11 5.88 12.56 7.90
C ALA A 11 7.21 11.81 8.03
N ASN A 12 7.20 10.65 8.67
CA ASN A 12 8.39 9.83 8.87
C ASN A 12 8.02 8.38 8.53
N LEU A 13 8.68 7.83 7.50
CA LEU A 13 8.35 6.50 7.01
C LEU A 13 8.65 5.41 8.03
N GLU A 14 9.82 5.46 8.68
CA GLU A 14 10.27 4.41 9.61
C GLU A 14 9.35 4.31 10.84
N ALA A 15 9.05 5.44 11.48
CA ALA A 15 8.10 5.50 12.60
C ALA A 15 6.71 5.02 12.18
N SER A 16 6.28 5.35 10.96
CA SER A 16 4.98 4.92 10.45
C SER A 16 4.96 3.42 10.11
N ILE A 17 6.05 2.86 9.58
CA ILE A 17 6.18 1.42 9.35
C ILE A 17 6.03 0.66 10.66
N ALA A 18 6.70 1.11 11.73
CA ALA A 18 6.61 0.49 13.04
C ALA A 18 5.17 0.51 13.59
N ASP A 19 4.49 1.66 13.53
CA ASP A 19 3.10 1.79 14.02
C ASP A 19 2.12 0.95 13.18
N TYR A 20 2.13 1.09 11.85
CA TYR A 20 1.19 0.38 11.00
C TYR A 20 1.46 -1.13 10.94
N SER A 21 2.71 -1.58 11.02
CA SER A 21 2.99 -3.02 11.12
C SER A 21 2.47 -3.60 12.43
N ALA A 22 2.54 -2.85 13.55
CA ALA A 22 1.96 -3.27 14.82
C ALA A 22 0.42 -3.34 14.74
N ARG A 23 -0.22 -2.36 14.10
CA ARG A 23 -1.69 -2.34 13.90
C ARG A 23 -2.18 -3.46 12.99
N LEU A 24 -1.41 -3.77 11.94
CA LEU A 24 -1.76 -4.77 10.94
C LEU A 24 -1.27 -6.18 11.31
N GLY A 25 -0.43 -6.31 12.33
CA GLY A 25 0.12 -7.59 12.79
C GLY A 25 1.11 -8.24 11.82
N GLN A 26 1.65 -7.49 10.85
CA GLN A 26 2.58 -8.01 9.84
C GLN A 26 3.52 -6.91 9.32
N PRO A 27 4.74 -7.25 8.87
CA PRO A 27 5.62 -6.31 8.20
C PRO A 27 5.06 -5.91 6.82
N PRO A 28 5.56 -4.81 6.22
CA PRO A 28 5.18 -4.44 4.86
C PRO A 28 5.61 -5.54 3.89
N GLN A 29 4.74 -5.84 2.93
CA GLN A 29 5.03 -6.75 1.83
C GLN A 29 6.00 -6.12 0.83
N ALA A 30 5.93 -4.80 0.60
CA ALA A 30 6.83 -4.09 -0.28
C ALA A 30 7.36 -2.83 0.41
N LEU A 31 8.67 -2.59 0.29
CA LEU A 31 9.37 -1.47 0.90
C LEU A 31 10.32 -0.83 -0.11
N VAL A 32 10.24 0.48 -0.27
CA VAL A 32 11.28 1.30 -0.90
C VAL A 32 11.83 2.21 0.18
N TYR A 33 13.09 1.99 0.57
CA TYR A 33 13.71 2.69 1.70
C TYR A 33 13.59 4.21 1.61
N GLY A 34 13.08 4.81 2.69
CA GLY A 34 12.90 6.26 2.81
C GLY A 34 11.76 6.85 1.97
N VAL A 35 11.06 6.05 1.15
CA VAL A 35 10.08 6.56 0.19
C VAL A 35 8.69 5.96 0.39
N TYR A 36 8.56 4.64 0.47
CA TYR A 36 7.27 3.95 0.33
C TYR A 36 7.23 2.62 1.09
N ALA A 37 6.08 2.28 1.67
CA ALA A 37 5.82 0.95 2.22
C ALA A 37 4.37 0.52 1.94
N MET A 38 4.16 -0.78 1.74
CA MET A 38 2.85 -1.35 1.45
C MET A 38 2.63 -2.67 2.18
N TRP A 39 1.42 -2.85 2.70
CA TRP A 39 0.91 -4.07 3.30
C TRP A 39 -0.26 -4.58 2.48
N ARG A 40 -0.33 -5.89 2.32
CA ARG A 40 -1.46 -6.55 1.68
C ARG A 40 -1.94 -7.68 2.58
N THR A 41 -3.25 -7.75 2.76
CA THR A 41 -3.99 -8.81 3.45
C THR A 41 -5.08 -9.36 2.52
N ASP A 42 -5.94 -10.24 3.01
CA ASP A 42 -7.04 -10.78 2.21
C ASP A 42 -8.03 -9.70 1.74
N ASN A 43 -8.24 -8.64 2.54
CA ASN A 43 -9.27 -7.62 2.29
C ASN A 43 -8.71 -6.20 2.17
N LEU A 44 -7.44 -5.98 2.47
CA LEU A 44 -6.82 -4.65 2.51
C LEU A 44 -5.53 -4.60 1.71
N ASN A 45 -5.39 -3.55 0.91
CA ASN A 45 -4.17 -3.09 0.29
C ASN A 45 -3.88 -1.68 0.84
N PHE A 46 -2.99 -1.61 1.82
CA PHE A 46 -2.65 -0.37 2.51
C PHE A 46 -1.24 0.06 2.15
N SER A 47 -1.05 1.34 1.83
CA SER A 47 0.28 1.87 1.60
C SER A 47 0.49 3.25 2.20
N ILE A 48 1.75 3.57 2.43
CA ILE A 48 2.19 4.87 2.90
C ILE A 48 3.35 5.36 2.05
N ARG A 49 3.43 6.68 1.85
CA ARG A 49 4.58 7.33 1.24
C ARG A 49 5.04 8.53 2.06
N GLN A 50 6.35 8.75 2.12
CA GLN A 50 6.89 9.87 2.90
C GLN A 50 6.66 11.20 2.17
N GLN A 51 5.80 12.04 2.75
CA GLN A 51 5.45 13.39 2.31
C GLN A 51 5.11 14.24 3.54
N PRO A 52 6.13 14.79 4.24
CA PRO A 52 5.94 15.53 5.48
C PRO A 52 4.95 16.68 5.38
N GLU A 53 4.92 17.37 4.24
CA GLU A 53 4.03 18.49 3.97
C GLU A 53 2.56 18.10 3.79
N LYS A 54 2.27 16.81 3.60
CA LYS A 54 0.92 16.25 3.45
C LYS A 54 0.59 15.18 4.49
N ALA A 55 1.39 15.07 5.55
CA ALA A 55 1.24 14.02 6.54
C ALA A 55 -0.19 13.96 7.11
N GLY A 56 -0.74 12.76 7.20
CA GLY A 56 -2.11 12.52 7.66
C GLY A 56 -3.19 12.63 6.59
N GLN A 57 -2.83 12.98 5.35
CA GLN A 57 -3.77 13.04 4.23
C GLN A 57 -3.89 11.69 3.52
N ILE A 58 -5.10 11.41 3.03
CA ILE A 58 -5.36 10.33 2.09
C ILE A 58 -4.84 10.76 0.72
N CYS A 59 -3.95 9.96 0.16
CA CYS A 59 -3.41 10.16 -1.19
C CYS A 59 -4.32 9.52 -2.24
N GLN A 60 -4.73 8.27 -2.00
CA GLN A 60 -5.51 7.46 -2.95
C GLN A 60 -6.48 6.56 -2.19
N LEU A 61 -7.63 6.32 -2.81
CA LEU A 61 -8.66 5.37 -2.38
C LEU A 61 -9.09 4.54 -3.57
N GLY A 62 -9.41 3.27 -3.34
CA GLY A 62 -9.77 2.41 -4.44
C GLY A 62 -10.00 0.95 -4.07
N PHE A 63 -9.91 0.10 -5.08
CA PHE A 63 -9.88 -1.34 -4.95
C PHE A 63 -8.77 -1.94 -5.81
N GLU A 64 -7.93 -2.76 -5.19
CA GLU A 64 -7.18 -3.75 -5.95
C GLU A 64 -8.16 -4.88 -6.31
N ASP A 65 -8.29 -5.21 -7.59
CA ASP A 65 -9.24 -6.19 -8.11
C ASP A 65 -8.55 -7.17 -9.06
N ASP A 66 -8.54 -8.45 -8.70
CA ASP A 66 -7.81 -9.49 -9.45
C ASP A 66 -8.31 -9.64 -10.91
N ILE A 67 -9.53 -9.18 -11.22
CA ILE A 67 -10.11 -9.23 -12.57
C ILE A 67 -10.10 -7.87 -13.29
N ALA A 68 -9.48 -6.84 -12.71
CA ALA A 68 -9.32 -5.57 -13.39
C ALA A 68 -8.42 -5.73 -14.63
N GLN A 69 -8.83 -5.07 -15.71
CA GLN A 69 -8.02 -4.89 -16.90
C GLN A 69 -7.77 -3.39 -17.02
N GLY A 70 -6.55 -2.95 -16.76
CA GLY A 70 -6.23 -1.54 -16.73
C GLY A 70 -6.42 -0.92 -15.36
N PHE A 71 -5.77 0.23 -15.22
CA PHE A 71 -6.04 1.21 -14.19
C PHE A 71 -7.24 2.06 -14.60
N THR A 72 -8.25 2.15 -13.75
CA THR A 72 -9.45 2.98 -13.97
C THR A 72 -9.68 3.90 -12.77
N SER A 73 -10.29 5.06 -13.02
CA SER A 73 -10.71 5.99 -11.97
C SER A 73 -12.17 6.38 -12.18
N SER A 74 -12.89 6.55 -11.08
CA SER A 74 -14.28 7.01 -11.06
C SER A 74 -14.52 7.90 -9.85
N THR A 75 -15.58 8.69 -9.87
CA THR A 75 -15.95 9.57 -8.75
C THR A 75 -17.26 9.08 -8.16
N ASP A 76 -17.33 8.97 -6.83
CA ASP A 76 -18.57 8.58 -6.15
C ASP A 76 -19.56 9.75 -6.00
N VAL A 77 -20.71 9.48 -5.38
CA VAL A 77 -21.77 10.46 -5.16
C VAL A 77 -21.38 11.61 -4.22
N ASN A 78 -20.25 11.51 -3.52
CA ASN A 78 -19.71 12.52 -2.61
C ASN A 78 -18.55 13.31 -3.24
N GLY A 79 -18.18 13.02 -4.49
CA GLY A 79 -17.05 13.66 -5.16
C GLY A 79 -15.69 13.03 -4.84
N ILE A 80 -15.65 11.86 -4.18
CA ILE A 80 -14.41 11.18 -3.85
C ILE A 80 -13.91 10.39 -5.08
N ALA A 81 -12.65 10.54 -5.42
CA ALA A 81 -12.00 9.75 -6.47
C ALA A 81 -11.68 8.33 -5.95
N TRP A 82 -12.11 7.33 -6.72
CA TRP A 82 -11.88 5.91 -6.48
C TRP A 82 -11.14 5.30 -7.66
N GLU A 83 -10.02 4.65 -7.36
CA GLU A 83 -9.19 3.92 -8.33
C GLU A 83 -9.55 2.43 -8.32
N ARG A 84 -9.44 1.76 -9.46
CA ARG A 84 -9.51 0.30 -9.56
C ARG A 84 -8.42 -0.21 -10.48
N PHE A 85 -7.63 -1.16 -9.99
CA PHE A 85 -6.46 -1.70 -10.67
C PHE A 85 -6.19 -3.15 -10.25
N SER A 86 -5.40 -3.86 -11.05
CA SER A 86 -4.88 -5.20 -10.70
C SER A 86 -3.62 -5.11 -9.85
N THR A 87 -3.25 -6.22 -9.18
CA THR A 87 -1.99 -6.32 -8.43
C THR A 87 -0.77 -6.00 -9.32
N LEU A 88 -0.75 -6.51 -10.55
CA LEU A 88 0.34 -6.28 -11.50
C LEU A 88 0.51 -4.79 -11.82
N GLU A 89 -0.58 -4.07 -12.04
CA GLU A 89 -0.53 -2.64 -12.35
C GLU A 89 -0.04 -1.82 -11.16
N GLN A 90 -0.44 -2.18 -9.95
CA GLN A 90 0.07 -1.51 -8.76
C GLN A 90 1.58 -1.76 -8.60
N ASP A 91 2.05 -2.99 -8.78
CA ASP A 91 3.46 -3.33 -8.67
C ASP A 91 4.30 -2.56 -9.71
N LEU A 92 3.81 -2.46 -10.96
CA LEU A 92 4.45 -1.65 -12.01
C LEU A 92 4.45 -0.16 -11.66
N GLN A 93 3.36 0.37 -11.11
CA GLN A 93 3.26 1.77 -10.70
C GLN A 93 4.23 2.07 -9.54
N ILE A 94 4.38 1.16 -8.58
CA ILE A 94 5.35 1.29 -7.48
C ILE A 94 6.77 1.40 -8.04
N ILE A 95 7.15 0.52 -8.96
CA ILE A 95 8.47 0.54 -9.61
C ILE A 95 8.68 1.85 -10.36
N ALA A 96 7.70 2.29 -11.14
CA ALA A 96 7.80 3.51 -11.94
C ALA A 96 7.86 4.79 -11.08
N THR A 97 7.20 4.81 -9.92
CA THR A 97 7.05 6.02 -9.09
C THR A 97 8.11 6.13 -8.00
N PHE A 98 8.40 5.01 -7.33
CA PHE A 98 9.20 4.99 -6.11
C PHE A 98 10.52 4.23 -6.32
N GLY A 99 10.60 3.37 -7.32
CA GLY A 99 11.75 2.49 -7.57
C GLY A 99 11.46 1.04 -7.18
N VAL A 100 12.47 0.18 -7.34
CA VAL A 100 12.32 -1.28 -7.13
C VAL A 100 12.14 -1.58 -5.64
N PRO A 101 11.00 -2.18 -5.22
CA PRO A 101 10.78 -2.52 -3.83
C PRO A 101 11.61 -3.73 -3.41
N VAL A 102 12.03 -3.74 -2.15
CA VAL A 102 12.44 -4.96 -1.45
C VAL A 102 11.23 -5.59 -0.77
N HIS A 103 11.26 -6.91 -0.63
CA HIS A 103 10.26 -7.66 0.11
C HIS A 103 10.89 -8.15 1.41
N PRO A 104 10.68 -7.44 2.55
CA PRO A 104 11.19 -7.88 3.84
C PRO A 104 10.74 -9.31 4.10
N ALA A 105 11.67 -10.18 4.48
CA ALA A 105 11.31 -11.54 4.83
C ALA A 105 10.30 -11.49 5.98
N VAL A 106 9.15 -12.13 5.79
CA VAL A 106 8.36 -12.57 6.94
C VAL A 106 9.26 -13.60 7.62
N GLU A 107 9.80 -13.29 8.80
CA GLU A 107 10.27 -14.30 9.72
C GLU A 107 9.05 -15.19 10.02
N ARG A 108 8.80 -16.16 9.14
CA ARG A 108 8.03 -17.33 9.51
C ARG A 108 8.90 -17.97 10.57
N ASP A 109 8.34 -18.19 11.76
CA ASP A 109 8.90 -19.08 12.79
C ASP A 109 9.15 -20.47 12.19
N LEU A 110 10.20 -20.60 11.39
CA LEU A 110 10.86 -21.83 11.04
C LEU A 110 11.80 -22.13 12.21
N ILE A 111 11.21 -22.40 13.39
CA ILE A 111 11.74 -23.19 14.52
C ILE A 111 10.63 -23.19 15.58
N ARG A 112 9.83 -24.26 15.63
CA ARG A 112 9.36 -24.98 16.83
C ARG A 112 8.23 -25.97 16.51
N ASN A 113 8.60 -27.13 15.99
CA ASN A 113 8.45 -28.45 16.63
C ASN A 113 8.66 -29.56 15.59
#